data_AF-A0A3D1T8S7-F1
#
_entry.id   AF-A0A3D1T8S7-F1
#
_cell.length_a   1.000
_cell.length_b   1.000
_cell.length_c   1.000
_cell.angle_alpha   90.00
_cell.angle_beta   90.00
_cell.angle_gamma   90.00
#
_symmetry.space_group_name_H-M   'P 1'
#
loop_
_entity.id
_entity.type
_entity.pdbx_description
1 polymer ?
#
loop_
_entity_poly.entity_id
_entity_poly.type
_entity_poly.pdbx_seq_one_letter_code
_entity_poly.pdbx_strand_id
1 'polypeptide(L)' 'MTTHLEKEHQLIPDGYYIGTYIALGVSLGLIFGMNIFDNLPMGLGIGLSLGVAIGAGLDGDAKKKGRVI' A
#
# COMPACT_ATOMS: atom_id res chain seq x y z
N MET A 1 -1.76 26.50 8.98
CA MET A 1 -3.04 26.71 8.25
C MET A 1 -3.37 25.51 7.35
N THR A 2 -3.20 24.27 7.81
CA THR A 2 -3.45 23.06 6.99
C THR A 2 -4.37 22.03 7.67
N THR A 3 -4.59 22.16 8.98
CA THR A 3 -5.29 21.18 9.84
C THR A 3 -6.82 21.17 9.73
N HIS A 4 -7.42 22.14 9.01
CA HIS A 4 -8.88 22.21 8.82
C HIS A 4 -9.33 21.42 7.56
N LEU A 5 -8.53 21.40 6.49
CA LEU A 5 -8.93 20.80 5.21
C LEU A 5 -8.81 19.26 5.23
N GLU A 6 -7.90 18.70 6.03
CA GLU A 6 -7.75 17.24 6.19
C GLU A 6 -9.00 16.58 6.82
N LYS A 7 -9.66 17.27 7.77
CA LYS A 7 -10.85 16.73 8.48
C LYS A 7 -12.12 16.74 7.64
N GLU A 8 -12.19 17.59 6.62
CA GLU A 8 -13.40 17.76 5.79
C GLU A 8 -13.31 17.05 4.43
N HIS A 9 -12.10 16.80 3.90
CA HIS A 9 -11.91 16.26 2.54
C HIS A 9 -11.19 14.90 2.41
N GLN A 10 -10.82 14.22 3.50
CA GLN A 10 -10.09 12.93 3.46
C GLN A 10 -8.87 12.96 2.50
N LEU A 11 -8.12 14.05 2.53
CA LEU A 11 -6.94 14.22 1.68
C LEU A 11 -5.81 13.36 2.23
N ILE A 12 -5.23 12.55 1.37
CA ILE A 12 -4.18 11.57 1.67
C ILE A 12 -2.93 11.96 0.89
N PRO A 13 -1.75 11.96 1.51
CA PRO A 13 -0.51 12.32 0.82
C PRO A 13 -0.22 11.37 -0.34
N ASP A 14 0.45 11.88 -1.38
CA ASP A 14 0.85 11.08 -2.53
C ASP A 14 1.65 9.85 -2.09
N GLY A 15 1.23 8.66 -2.51
CA GLY A 15 1.84 7.40 -2.13
C GLY A 15 1.39 6.85 -0.77
N TYR A 16 0.37 7.42 -0.12
CA TYR A 16 -0.15 6.88 1.15
C TYR A 16 -0.59 5.43 1.02
N TYR A 17 -1.39 5.12 0.00
CA TYR A 17 -1.87 3.76 -0.21
C TYR A 17 -0.77 2.82 -0.68
N ILE A 18 0.11 3.26 -1.58
CA ILE A 18 1.21 2.39 -2.04
C ILE A 18 2.13 2.00 -0.87
N GLY A 19 2.51 2.94 0.00
CA GLY A 19 3.32 2.65 1.18
C GLY A 19 2.64 1.70 2.16
N THR A 20 1.36 1.95 2.45
CA THR A 20 0.57 1.11 3.38
C THR A 20 0.42 -0.33 2.87
N TYR A 21 0.06 -0.50 1.60
CA TYR A 21 -0.17 -1.82 1.03
C TYR A 21 1.13 -2.57 0.71
N ILE A 22 2.25 -1.88 0.44
CA ILE A 22 3.57 -2.51 0.41
C ILE A 22 3.92 -3.08 1.78
N ALA A 23 3.75 -2.31 2.85
CA ALA A 23 4.05 -2.80 4.21
C ALA A 23 3.18 -4.02 4.59
N LEU A 24 1.89 -3.99 4.25
CA LEU A 24 0.99 -5.13 4.42
C LEU A 24 1.40 -6.33 3.55
N GLY A 25 1.73 -6.09 2.28
CA GLY A 25 2.17 -7.13 1.35
C GLY A 25 3.47 -7.80 1.79
N VAL A 26 4.45 -7.03 2.26
CA VAL A 26 5.73 -7.53 2.77
C VAL A 26 5.54 -8.34 4.04
N SER A 27 4.74 -7.84 4.99
CA SER A 27 4.48 -8.55 6.25
C SER A 27 3.76 -9.88 6.04
N LEU A 28 2.74 -9.91 5.16
CA LEU A 28 2.09 -11.16 4.74
C LEU A 28 3.04 -12.07 3.95
N GLY A 29 3.83 -11.51 3.03
CA GLY A 29 4.80 -12.25 2.22
C GLY A 29 5.90 -12.90 3.05
N LEU A 30 6.32 -12.26 4.15
CA LEU A 30 7.23 -12.84 5.14
C LEU A 30 6.61 -14.04 5.85
N ILE A 31 5.39 -13.90 6.37
CA ILE A 31 4.69 -14.98 7.08
C ILE A 31 4.46 -16.16 6.14
N PHE A 32 3.96 -15.92 4.92
CA PHE A 32 3.71 -16.97 3.95
C PHE A 32 5.00 -17.57 3.38
N GLY A 33 6.01 -16.74 3.12
CA GLY A 33 7.31 -17.18 2.62
C GLY A 33 8.04 -18.08 3.60
N MET A 34 7.95 -17.79 4.90
CA MET A 34 8.58 -18.61 5.94
C MET A 34 7.74 -19.82 6.37
N ASN A 35 6.41 -19.71 6.44
CA ASN A 35 5.58 -20.79 7.01
C ASN A 35 4.94 -21.72 5.98
N ILE A 36 4.69 -21.25 4.75
CA ILE A 36 3.99 -22.05 3.72
C ILE A 36 4.97 -22.53 2.65
N PHE A 37 5.75 -21.61 2.10
CA PHE A 37 6.59 -21.91 0.94
C PHE A 37 8.01 -22.37 1.31
N ASP A 38 8.42 -22.18 2.57
CA ASP A 38 9.80 -22.36 3.04
C ASP A 38 10.84 -21.65 2.14
N ASN A 39 10.36 -20.61 1.45
CA ASN A 39 11.06 -19.87 0.41
C ASN A 39 10.71 -18.40 0.56
N LEU A 40 11.49 -17.74 1.42
CA LEU A 40 11.33 -16.33 1.74
C LEU A 40 11.37 -15.41 0.51
N PRO A 41 12.32 -15.55 -0.44
CA PRO A 41 12.31 -14.75 -1.67
C PRO A 41 11.02 -14.86 -2.47
N MET A 42 10.44 -16.06 -2.55
CA MET A 42 9.20 -16.30 -3.30
C MET A 42 7.98 -15.71 -2.58
N GLY A 43 7.88 -15.92 -1.26
CA GLY A 43 6.80 -15.33 -0.45
C GLY A 43 6.86 -13.80 -0.42
N LEU A 44 8.06 -13.23 -0.29
CA LEU A 44 8.28 -11.79 -0.42
C LEU A 44 7.93 -11.29 -1.82
N GLY A 45 8.37 -11.97 -2.89
CA GLY A 45 8.04 -11.58 -4.26
C GLY A 45 6.53 -11.53 -4.52
N ILE A 46 5.78 -12.51 -4.01
CA ILE A 46 4.31 -12.55 -4.09
C ILE A 46 3.69 -11.43 -3.24
N GLY A 47 4.13 -11.29 -1.99
CA GLY A 47 3.60 -10.27 -1.08
C GLY A 47 3.83 -8.84 -1.58
N LEU A 48 5.03 -8.56 -2.09
CA LEU A 48 5.43 -7.25 -2.60
C LEU A 48 4.70 -6.93 -3.91
N SER A 49 4.58 -7.88 -4.84
CA SER A 49 3.83 -7.67 -6.08
C SER A 49 2.35 -7.41 -5.82
N LEU A 50 1.74 -8.12 -4.87
CA LEU A 50 0.34 -7.89 -4.46
C LEU A 50 0.17 -6.52 -3.78
N GLY A 51 1.05 -6.18 -2.84
CA GLY A 51 1.03 -4.90 -2.13
C GLY A 51 1.23 -3.71 -3.06
N VAL A 52 2.14 -3.81 -4.03
CA VAL A 52 2.35 -2.79 -5.06
C VAL A 52 1.15 -2.70 -5.99
N ALA A 53 0.61 -3.81 -6.49
CA ALA A 53 -0.51 -3.78 -7.42
C ALA A 53 -1.77 -3.13 -6.82
N ILE A 54 -2.11 -3.51 -5.59
CA ILE A 54 -3.27 -2.94 -4.87
C ILE A 54 -2.97 -1.48 -4.49
N GLY A 55 -1.80 -1.24 -3.91
CA GLY A 55 -1.39 0.08 -3.44
C GLY A 55 -1.33 1.12 -4.55
N ALA A 56 -0.71 0.78 -5.69
CA ALA A 56 -0.63 1.65 -6.86
C ALA A 56 -1.99 1.88 -7.53
N GLY A 57 -2.87 0.88 -7.53
CA GLY A 57 -4.24 1.03 -8.03
C GLY A 57 -5.05 2.02 -7.19
N LEU A 58 -5.02 1.87 -5.86
CA LEU A 58 -5.71 2.77 -4.94
C LEU A 58 -5.12 4.18 -4.93
N ASP A 59 -3.80 4.29 -5.03
CA ASP A 59 -3.11 5.58 -5.11
C ASP A 59 -3.44 6.31 -6.43
N GLY A 60 -3.46 5.59 -7.55
CA GLY A 60 -3.90 6.12 -8.85
C GLY A 60 -5.36 6.57 -8.83
N ASP A 61 -6.24 5.83 -8.16
CA ASP A 61 -7.65 6.21 -7.99
C ASP A 61 -7.81 7.43 -7.06
N ALA A 62 -7.00 7.55 -6.01
CA ALA A 62 -6.98 8.71 -5.14
C ALA A 62 -6.55 9.97 -5.89
N LYS A 63 -5.52 9.86 -6.75
CA LYS A 63 -5.08 10.94 -7.64
C LYS A 63 -6.20 11.39 -8.58
N LYS A 64 -6.87 10.44 -9.23
CA LYS A 64 -8.00 10.73 -10.15
C LYS A 64 -9.18 11.41 -9.45
N LYS A 65 -9.42 11.08 -8.18
CA LYS A 65 -10.50 11.66 -7.36
C LYS A 65 -10.13 13.01 -6.74
N GLY A 66 -8.95 13.55 -7.03
CA GLY A 66 -8.47 14.82 -6.44
C GLY A 66 -8.30 14.74 -4.92
N ARG A 67 -8.07 13.54 -4.38
CA ARG A 67 -7.90 13.31 -2.94
C ARG A 67 -6.44 13.37 -2.48
N VAL A 68 -5.53 13.77 -3.37
CA VAL A 68 -4.08 13.81 -3.12
C VAL A 68 -3.63 15.25 -3.00
N ILE A 69 -2.86 15.56 -1.94
CA ILE A 69 -2.27 16.87 -1.63
C ILE A 69 -0.75 16.87 -1.74
#